data_AF-A0A1T4XLQ0-F1
#
_entry.id   AF-A0A1T4XLQ0-F1
#
_cell.length_a   1.000
_cell.length_b   1.000
_cell.length_c   1.000
_cell.angle_alpha   90.00
_cell.angle_beta   90.00
_cell.angle_gamma   90.00
#
_symmetry.space_group_name_H-M   'P 1'
#
loop_
_entity.id
_entity.type
_entity.pdbx_description
1 polymer ?
#
loop_
_entity_poly.entity_id
_entity_poly.type
_entity_poly.pdbx_seq_one_letter_code
_entity_poly.pdbx_strand_id
1 'polypeptide(L)'
;MDKLLIIALFTESIWETIKLIKKEKGINTDRIGAIVVGILICVLAKVDLFKLFGVNLSIEYLGYILTGFIVSRGSNFLHDLLGSVDRIYQNQKNISK
;
A
#
# COMPACT_ATOMS: atom_id res chain seq x y z
N MET A 1 -11.59 5.81 14.26
CA MET A 1 -11.37 4.35 14.18
C MET A 1 -10.94 3.94 12.77
N ASP A 2 -11.46 4.60 11.74
CA ASP A 2 -11.27 4.25 10.32
C ASP A 2 -9.84 4.39 9.84
N LYS A 3 -9.18 5.50 10.20
CA LYS A 3 -7.75 5.69 9.89
C LYS A 3 -6.89 4.58 10.47
N LEU A 4 -7.24 4.04 11.64
CA LEU A 4 -6.51 2.94 12.25
C LEU A 4 -6.69 1.64 11.47
N LEU A 5 -7.91 1.35 10.99
CA LEU A 5 -8.17 0.19 10.13
C LEU A 5 -7.46 0.30 8.77
N ILE A 6 -7.46 1.49 8.17
CA ILE A 6 -6.74 1.75 6.91
C ILE A 6 -5.23 1.57 7.11
N ILE A 7 -4.68 2.12 8.19
CA ILE A 7 -3.27 1.95 8.55
C ILE A 7 -2.96 0.47 8.80
N ALA A 8 -3.82 -0.29 9.49
CA ALA A 8 -3.63 -1.71 9.73
C ALA A 8 -3.58 -2.50 8.41
N LEU A 9 -4.53 -2.23 7.49
CA LEU A 9 -4.62 -2.88 6.19
C LEU A 9 -3.40 -2.58 5.31
N PHE A 10 -2.92 -1.33 5.31
CA PHE A 10 -1.71 -0.94 4.58
C PHE A 10 -0.45 -1.54 5.21
N THR A 11 -0.38 -1.58 6.54
CA THR A 11 0.73 -2.19 7.27
C THR A 11 0.85 -3.68 6.94
N GLU A 12 -0.26 -4.42 7.00
CA GLU A 12 -0.31 -5.82 6.60
C GLU A 12 0.09 -5.99 5.13
N SER A 13 -0.41 -5.11 4.27
CA SER A 13 -0.09 -5.14 2.85
C SER A 13 1.39 -4.97 2.55
N ILE A 14 2.06 -4.05 3.24
CA ILE A 14 3.50 -3.82 3.14
C ILE A 14 4.26 -5.03 3.66
N TRP A 15 3.88 -5.56 4.82
CA TRP A 15 4.55 -6.71 5.42
C TRP A 15 4.46 -7.97 4.55
N GLU A 16 3.29 -8.28 4.01
CA GLU A 16 3.11 -9.38 3.06
C GLU A 16 3.99 -9.19 1.82
N THR A 17 4.09 -7.96 1.29
CA THR A 17 4.96 -7.66 0.15
C THR A 17 6.43 -7.96 0.46
N ILE A 18 6.90 -7.58 1.65
CA ILE A 18 8.29 -7.84 2.07
C ILE A 18 8.54 -9.35 2.20
N LYS A 19 7.60 -10.11 2.73
CA LYS A 19 7.73 -11.57 2.85
C LYS A 19 7.90 -12.28 1.50
N LEU A 20 7.29 -11.76 0.43
CA LEU A 20 7.41 -12.33 -0.93
C LEU A 20 8.84 -12.27 -1.50
N ILE A 21 9.74 -11.51 -0.87
CA ILE A 21 11.15 -11.44 -1.25
C ILE A 21 11.87 -12.76 -0.88
N LYS A 22 11.49 -13.40 0.24
CA LYS A 22 12.09 -14.67 0.66
C LYS A 22 11.35 -15.85 0.00
N LYS A 23 12.10 -16.73 -0.66
CA LYS A 23 11.65 -18.04 -1.13
C LYS A 23 12.23 -19.14 -0.22
N GLU A 24 11.63 -20.33 -0.24
CA GLU A 24 12.12 -21.50 0.51
C GLU A 24 13.59 -21.85 0.21
N LYS A 25 14.08 -21.52 -0.99
CA LYS A 25 15.47 -21.71 -1.41
C LYS A 25 16.12 -20.42 -1.95
N GLY A 26 16.04 -19.33 -1.18
CA GLY A 26 16.82 -18.11 -1.43
C GLY A 26 15.98 -16.85 -1.62
N ILE A 27 16.51 -15.88 -2.36
CA ILE A 27 15.89 -14.57 -2.56
C ILE A 27 15.25 -14.51 -3.94
N ASN A 28 14.03 -13.98 -4.02
CA ASN A 28 13.33 -13.76 -5.28
C ASN A 28 13.72 -12.43 -5.93
N THR A 29 14.73 -12.46 -6.79
CA THR A 29 15.25 -11.28 -7.51
C THR A 29 14.19 -10.56 -8.33
N ASP A 30 13.23 -11.29 -8.92
CA ASP A 30 12.14 -10.69 -9.70
C ASP A 30 11.25 -9.81 -8.83
N ARG A 31 11.01 -10.23 -7.57
CA ARG A 31 10.20 -9.44 -6.62
C ARG A 31 10.92 -8.20 -6.16
N ILE A 32 12.23 -8.30 -5.95
CA ILE A 32 13.06 -7.13 -5.64
C ILE A 32 12.99 -6.15 -6.82
N GLY A 33 13.16 -6.62 -8.05
CA GLY A 33 13.03 -5.79 -9.25
C GLY A 33 11.68 -5.08 -9.32
N ALA A 34 10.58 -5.81 -9.11
CA ALA A 34 9.24 -5.23 -9.09
C ALA A 34 9.07 -4.16 -7.99
N ILE A 35 9.59 -4.40 -6.79
CA ILE A 35 9.55 -3.43 -5.67
C ILE A 35 10.34 -2.18 -6.04
N VAL A 36 11.55 -2.32 -6.58
CA VAL A 36 12.40 -1.19 -6.99
C VAL A 36 11.71 -0.35 -8.07
N VAL A 37 11.14 -0.99 -9.09
CA VAL A 37 10.40 -0.29 -10.15
C VAL A 37 9.16 0.40 -9.58
N GLY A 38 8.40 -0.27 -8.72
CA GLY A 38 7.22 0.30 -8.07
C GLY A 38 7.55 1.55 -7.25
N ILE A 39 8.60 1.48 -6.42
CA ILE A 39 9.10 2.62 -5.64
C ILE A 39 9.53 3.76 -6.57
N LEU A 40 10.32 3.47 -7.60
CA LEU A 40 10.83 4.48 -8.51
C LEU A 40 9.68 5.23 -9.21
N ILE A 41 8.67 4.50 -9.72
CA ILE A 41 7.51 5.12 -10.35
C ILE A 41 6.71 5.96 -9.35
N CYS A 42 6.44 5.46 -8.14
CA CYS A 42 5.68 6.21 -7.14
C CYS A 42 6.40 7.46 -6.64
N VAL A 43 7.73 7.42 -6.50
CA VAL A 43 8.55 8.58 -6.14
C VAL A 43 8.54 9.62 -7.26
N LEU A 44 8.75 9.21 -8.51
CA LEU A 44 8.76 10.13 -9.66
C LEU A 44 7.38 10.75 -9.92
N ALA A 45 6.32 9.96 -9.78
CA ALA A 45 4.95 10.40 -9.95
C ALA A 45 4.37 11.12 -8.70
N LYS A 46 5.11 11.15 -7.59
CA LYS A 46 4.68 11.72 -6.29
C LYS A 46 3.33 11.16 -5.81
N VAL A 47 3.14 9.85 -5.98
CA VAL A 47 1.89 9.16 -5.64
C VAL A 47 1.98 8.64 -4.20
N ASP A 48 1.02 9.04 -3.37
CA ASP A 48 0.90 8.63 -1.96
C ASP A 48 -0.51 8.11 -1.67
N LEU A 49 -0.63 6.79 -1.46
CA LEU A 49 -1.89 6.15 -1.08
C LEU A 49 -2.34 6.55 0.32
N PHE A 50 -1.43 6.78 1.26
CA PHE A 50 -1.80 7.19 2.63
C PHE A 50 -2.51 8.54 2.60
N LYS A 51 -1.94 9.49 1.87
CA LYS A 51 -2.52 10.82 1.68
C LYS A 51 -3.87 10.76 0.95
N LEU A 52 -4.01 9.89 -0.06
CA LEU A 52 -5.27 9.67 -0.77
C LEU A 52 -6.42 9.27 0.17
N PHE A 53 -6.12 8.48 1.20
CA PHE A 53 -7.10 8.03 2.19
C PHE A 53 -7.06 8.82 3.52
N GLY A 54 -6.52 10.04 3.49
CA GLY A 54 -6.58 10.97 4.62
C GLY A 54 -5.63 10.64 5.79
N VAL A 55 -4.61 9.83 5.54
CA VAL A 55 -3.51 9.53 6.46
C VAL A 55 -2.29 10.34 6.03
N ASN A 56 -2.04 11.45 6.70
CA ASN A 56 -0.86 12.27 6.43
C ASN A 56 0.33 11.72 7.22
N LEU A 57 1.32 11.19 6.50
CA LEU A 57 2.61 10.84 7.09
C LEU A 57 3.43 12.11 7.32
N SER A 58 4.16 12.19 8.43
CA SER A 58 5.04 13.33 8.74
C SER A 58 6.17 13.48 7.72
N ILE A 59 6.53 12.40 7.02
CA ILE A 59 7.58 12.36 6.01
C ILE A 59 6.94 11.99 4.67
N GLU A 60 6.77 12.96 3.78
CA GLU A 60 6.08 12.77 2.50
C GLU A 60 6.77 11.74 1.59
N TYR A 61 8.11 11.76 1.52
CA TYR A 61 8.88 10.77 0.75
C TYR A 61 8.65 9.33 1.20
N LEU A 62 8.34 9.11 2.48
CA LEU A 62 8.06 7.78 3.00
C LEU A 62 6.74 7.25 2.44
N GLY A 63 5.74 8.11 2.25
CA GLY A 63 4.47 7.74 1.62
C GLY A 63 4.64 7.22 0.20
N TYR A 64 5.51 7.84 -0.59
CA TYR A 64 5.80 7.39 -1.95
C TYR A 64 6.48 6.01 -1.98
N ILE A 65 7.46 5.79 -1.09
CA ILE A 65 8.17 4.52 -1.00
C ILE A 65 7.22 3.40 -0.58
N LEU A 66 6.45 3.60 0.48
CA LEU A 66 5.50 2.59 0.98
C LEU A 66 4.39 2.31 -0.04
N THR A 67 3.94 3.33 -0.77
CA THR A 67 3.02 3.15 -1.90
C THR A 67 3.64 2.29 -2.99
N GLY A 68 4.92 2.51 -3.31
CA GLY A 68 5.67 1.67 -4.26
C GLY A 68 5.73 0.19 -3.86
N PHE A 69 5.92 -0.11 -2.57
CA PHE A 69 5.82 -1.48 -2.07
C PHE A 69 4.44 -2.08 -2.38
N ILE A 70 3.37 -1.38 -2.03
CA ILE A 70 2.00 -1.88 -2.23
C ILE A 70 1.71 -2.13 -3.73
N VAL A 71 2.07 -1.17 -4.59
CA VAL A 71 1.83 -1.25 -6.05
C VAL A 71 2.66 -2.37 -6.70
N SER A 72 3.85 -2.68 -6.18
CA SER A 72 4.71 -3.75 -6.72
C SER A 72 4.08 -5.15 -6.70
N ARG A 73 3.02 -5.37 -5.90
CA ARG A 73 2.24 -6.61 -5.92
C ARG A 73 1.35 -6.78 -7.16
N GLY A 74 1.13 -5.70 -7.91
CA GLY A 74 0.36 -5.69 -9.14
C GLY A 74 -1.04 -5.10 -8.98
N SER A 75 -1.66 -4.81 -10.13
CA SER A 75 -2.96 -4.12 -10.23
C SER A 75 -4.11 -4.89 -9.59
N ASN A 76 -4.10 -6.22 -9.67
CA ASN A 76 -5.14 -7.06 -9.07
C ASN A 76 -5.18 -6.88 -7.55
N PHE A 77 -4.02 -6.98 -6.89
CA PHE A 77 -3.91 -6.75 -5.46
C PHE A 77 -4.31 -5.31 -5.09
N LEU A 78 -3.83 -4.32 -5.85
CA LEU A 78 -4.15 -2.92 -5.59
C LEU A 78 -5.67 -2.66 -5.71
N HIS A 79 -6.33 -3.19 -6.73
CA HIS A 79 -7.77 -3.01 -6.93
C HIS A 79 -8.58 -3.54 -5.73
N ASP A 80 -8.26 -4.74 -5.26
CA ASP A 80 -8.92 -5.36 -4.11
C ASP A 80 -8.67 -4.56 -2.81
N LEU A 81 -7.44 -4.07 -2.64
CA LEU A 81 -7.06 -3.23 -1.51
C LEU A 81 -7.86 -1.93 -1.49
N LEU A 82 -7.90 -1.21 -2.61
CA LEU A 82 -8.64 0.05 -2.74
C LEU A 82 -10.13 -0.15 -2.51
N GLY A 83 -10.72 -1.21 -3.07
CA GLY A 83 -12.12 -1.55 -2.83
C GLY A 83 -12.41 -1.86 -1.37
N SER A 84 -11.46 -2.47 -0.64
CA SER A 84 -11.59 -2.72 0.80
C SER A 84 -11.56 -1.44 1.61
N VAL A 85 -10.64 -0.51 1.29
CA VAL A 85 -10.56 0.79 1.95
C VAL A 85 -11.80 1.63 1.68
N ASP A 86 -12.29 1.66 0.44
CA ASP A 86 -13.49 2.41 0.07
C ASP A 86 -14.73 1.89 0.80
N ARG A 87 -14.88 0.56 0.92
CA ARG A 87 -15.95 -0.03 1.75
C ARG A 87 -15.90 0.41 3.21
N ILE A 88 -14.71 0.44 3.81
CA ILE A 88 -14.53 0.92 5.19
C ILE A 88 -14.98 2.37 5.30
N TYR A 89 -14.63 3.20 4.32
CA TYR A 89 -15.00 4.61 4.29
C TYR A 89 -16.52 4.82 4.12
N GLN A 90 -17.16 4.06 3.22
CA GLN A 90 -18.58 4.18 2.92
C GLN A 90 -19.47 3.64 4.05
N ASN A 91 -19.08 2.55 4.71
CA ASN A 91 -19.81 2.05 5.88
C ASN A 91 -19.91 3.10 6.98
N GLN A 92 -18.86 3.88 7.19
CA GLN A 92 -18.84 4.94 8.20
C GLN A 92 -19.79 6.09 7.87
N LYS A 93 -19.80 6.52 6.59
CA LYS A 93 -20.74 7.54 6.12
C LYS A 93 -22.20 7.13 6.36
N ASN A 94 -22.53 5.85 6.18
CA ASN A 94 -23.86 5.32 6.43
C ASN A 94 -24.21 5.19 7.92
N ILE A 95 -23.23 4.94 8.81
CA ILE A 95 -23.45 4.90 10.27
C ILE A 95 -23.66 6.30 10.86
N SER A 96 -23.08 7.33 10.24
CA SER A 96 -23.22 8.74 10.67
C SER A 96 -24.50 9.44 10.20
N LYS A 97 -25.34 8.76 9.40
CA LYS A 97 -26.66 9.24 8.96
C LYS A 97 -27.75 8.60 9.80
#